data_AF-A0A5B6VF26-F1
#
_entry.id   AF-A0A5B6VF26-F1
#
_cell.length_a   1.000
_cell.length_b   1.000
_cell.length_c   1.000
_cell.angle_alpha   90.00
_cell.angle_beta   90.00
_cell.angle_gamma   90.00
#
_symmetry.space_group_name_H-M   'P 1'
#
loop_
_entity.id
_entity.type
_entity.pdbx_description
1 polymer ?
#
loop_
_entity_poly.entity_id
_entity_poly.type
_entity_poly.pdbx_seq_one_letter_code
_entity_poly.pdbx_strand_id
1 'polypeptide(L)'
;MAKASVIFWEDLSLEYSSFPSAFSTLFGELPKETWCRSDLYNWEGFWYTSSHLPAAMAARLNFQANDSDVFLTSSMKTGTTWLKAIIPTIMNPIGRMDDDNNDPLLKRHPNELMPSLEVQLFKENPNPDLSYMSSPRLFRTHVPYPMLPESVKNSACKIGKDPWPMNEAFESFCRGVHAFGPFHDHVLSYWKESIKRPEKIFFLRYEDMKKDPKAQLRRLACFLGRPFEKEEEPGKA
;
A
#
# COMPACT_ATOMS: atom_id res chain seq x y z
N MET A 1 -19.88 10.83 -25.90
CA MET A 1 -18.91 9.76 -26.22
C MET A 1 -17.51 10.33 -26.12
N ALA A 2 -16.78 10.02 -25.05
CA ALA A 2 -15.37 10.34 -24.92
C ALA A 2 -14.69 9.12 -24.29
N LYS A 3 -13.70 8.58 -25.01
CA LYS A 3 -12.87 7.45 -24.61
C LYS A 3 -11.89 7.94 -23.54
N ALA A 4 -11.84 7.26 -22.40
CA ALA A 4 -10.76 7.43 -21.43
C ALA A 4 -9.73 6.31 -21.67
N SER A 5 -8.55 6.71 -22.14
CA SER A 5 -7.39 5.85 -22.33
C SER A 5 -6.74 5.58 -20.96
N VAL A 6 -6.44 4.31 -20.69
CA VAL A 6 -5.64 3.87 -19.55
C VAL A 6 -4.18 4.18 -19.84
N ILE A 7 -3.54 4.99 -19.00
CA ILE A 7 -2.09 5.22 -19.05
C ILE A 7 -1.44 4.24 -18.06
N PHE A 8 -0.58 3.38 -18.59
CA PHE A 8 0.25 2.45 -17.81
C PHE A 8 1.30 3.21 -17.00
N TRP A 9 1.53 2.70 -15.78
CA TRP A 9 2.64 3.09 -14.92
C TRP A 9 3.92 2.43 -15.41
N GLU A 10 4.74 3.14 -16.17
CA GLU A 10 6.19 2.97 -16.17
C GLU A 10 6.81 4.15 -16.93
N ASP A 11 7.73 4.83 -16.24
CA ASP A 11 8.59 5.91 -16.72
C ASP A 11 7.90 7.17 -17.26
N LEU A 12 7.72 8.16 -16.38
CA LEU A 12 7.76 9.56 -16.76
C LEU A 12 8.18 10.36 -15.52
N SER A 13 9.47 10.68 -15.51
CA SER A 13 10.00 11.94 -15.04
C SER A 13 9.19 13.10 -15.67
N LEU A 14 7.98 13.32 -15.15
CA LEU A 14 7.21 14.51 -15.48
C LEU A 14 7.96 15.69 -14.86
N GLU A 15 8.55 16.49 -15.73
CA GLU A 15 9.10 17.80 -15.41
C GLU A 15 8.11 18.55 -14.53
N TYR A 16 8.58 18.83 -13.32
CA TYR A 16 7.94 19.64 -12.30
C TYR A 16 7.62 21.02 -12.91
N SER A 17 6.41 21.20 -13.45
CA SER A 17 5.90 22.54 -13.70
C SER A 17 5.73 23.21 -12.34
N SER A 18 6.52 24.25 -12.12
CA SER A 18 6.90 24.79 -10.83
C SER A 18 5.74 24.95 -9.85
N PHE A 19 5.82 24.29 -8.68
CA PHE A 19 5.11 24.76 -7.50
C PHE A 19 5.46 26.25 -7.27
N PRO A 20 4.52 27.08 -6.77
CA PRO A 20 4.80 28.49 -6.48
C PRO A 20 6.10 28.63 -5.66
N SER A 21 6.92 29.63 -5.97
CA SER A 21 8.24 29.82 -5.31
C SER A 21 8.16 29.90 -3.78
N ALA A 22 7.00 30.25 -3.23
CA ALA A 22 6.72 30.20 -1.79
C ALA A 22 6.90 28.80 -1.18
N PHE A 23 6.61 27.73 -1.93
CA PHE A 23 6.80 26.37 -1.45
C PHE A 23 8.28 25.99 -1.40
N SER A 24 9.07 26.34 -2.41
CA SER A 24 10.50 25.98 -2.45
C SER A 24 11.32 26.64 -1.34
N THR A 25 10.96 27.86 -0.91
CA THR A 25 11.56 28.50 0.27
C THR A 25 11.22 27.73 1.55
N LEU A 26 9.97 27.30 1.72
CA LEU A 26 9.54 26.54 2.89
C LEU A 26 10.22 25.16 2.99
N PHE A 27 10.49 24.50 1.86
CA PHE A 27 11.20 23.20 1.84
C PHE A 27 12.57 23.25 2.52
N GLY A 28 13.28 24.38 2.41
CA GLY A 28 14.62 24.54 2.95
C GLY A 28 14.68 24.72 4.48
N GLU A 29 13.58 25.11 5.11
CA GLU A 29 13.53 25.45 6.54
C GLU A 29 13.01 24.31 7.42
N LEU A 30 12.35 23.31 6.82
CA LEU A 30 11.78 22.19 7.58
C LEU A 30 12.87 21.20 8.02
N PRO A 31 12.72 20.59 9.22
CA PRO A 31 13.61 19.51 9.64
C PRO A 31 13.65 18.39 8.59
N LYS A 32 14.86 17.95 8.23
CA LYS A 32 15.08 16.95 7.18
C LYS A 32 15.78 15.72 7.74
N GLU A 33 15.29 14.55 7.35
CA GLU A 33 15.88 13.24 7.65
C GLU A 33 15.91 12.39 6.38
N THR A 34 16.75 11.35 6.34
CA THR A 34 16.80 10.43 5.21
C THR A 34 16.15 9.09 5.59
N TRP A 35 15.18 8.65 4.80
CA TRP A 35 14.55 7.33 4.96
C TRP A 35 14.50 6.60 3.63
N CYS A 36 15.04 5.37 3.57
CA CYS A 36 15.07 4.55 2.35
C CYS A 36 15.62 5.32 1.12
N ARG A 37 16.75 6.04 1.29
CA ARG A 37 17.39 6.92 0.29
C ARG A 37 16.53 8.08 -0.23
N SER A 38 15.40 8.35 0.41
CA SER A 38 14.55 9.50 0.11
C SER A 38 14.65 10.51 1.24
N ASP A 39 14.73 11.79 0.87
CA ASP A 39 14.62 12.88 1.84
C ASP A 39 13.18 12.98 2.34
N LEU A 40 13.04 13.02 3.67
CA LEU A 40 11.81 13.31 4.37
C LEU A 40 11.90 14.68 5.02
N TYR A 41 10.79 15.40 4.98
CA TYR A 41 10.63 16.74 5.54
C TYR A 41 9.56 16.66 6.63
N ASN A 42 9.87 17.14 7.83
CA ASN A 42 8.90 17.20 8.91
C ASN A 42 8.04 18.45 8.75
N TRP A 43 6.74 18.27 8.55
CA TRP A 43 5.76 19.34 8.50
C TRP A 43 4.66 19.06 9.52
N GLU A 44 4.50 19.98 10.49
CA GLU A 44 3.47 19.89 11.54
C GLU A 44 3.55 18.58 12.35
N GLY A 45 4.76 18.07 12.58
CA GLY A 45 5.01 16.85 13.35
C GLY A 45 4.96 15.55 12.54
N PHE A 46 4.61 15.60 11.25
CA PHE A 46 4.58 14.42 10.37
C PHE A 46 5.61 14.49 9.25
N TRP A 47 6.12 13.34 8.82
CA TRP A 47 7.17 13.25 7.81
C TRP A 47 6.61 13.00 6.41
N TYR A 48 7.07 13.77 5.42
CA TYR A 48 6.63 13.68 4.03
C TYR A 48 7.82 13.57 3.08
N THR A 49 7.69 12.84 1.99
CA THR A 49 8.71 12.88 0.92
C THR A 49 8.65 14.22 0.20
N SER A 50 9.72 14.57 -0.52
CA SER A 50 9.77 15.74 -1.40
C SER A 50 8.59 15.81 -2.39
N SER A 51 8.08 14.67 -2.84
CA SER A 51 6.92 14.60 -3.74
C SER A 51 5.57 14.75 -3.05
N HIS A 52 5.41 14.23 -1.84
CA HIS A 52 4.10 14.23 -1.15
C HIS A 52 3.85 15.53 -0.38
N LEU A 53 4.88 16.17 0.16
CA LEU A 53 4.71 17.40 0.95
C LEU A 53 4.01 18.53 0.17
N PRO A 54 4.44 18.90 -1.06
CA PRO A 54 3.78 19.96 -1.82
C PRO A 54 2.31 19.62 -2.09
N ALA A 55 2.02 18.36 -2.41
CA ALA A 55 0.67 17.88 -2.68
C ALA A 55 -0.22 17.98 -1.44
N ALA A 56 0.29 17.57 -0.27
CA ALA A 56 -0.43 17.66 1.00
C ALA A 56 -0.74 19.11 1.37
N MET A 57 0.22 20.03 1.19
CA MET A 57 0.02 21.45 1.44
C MET A 57 -0.97 22.08 0.44
N ALA A 58 -0.85 21.75 -0.84
CA ALA A 58 -1.78 22.23 -1.86
C ALA A 58 -3.21 21.74 -1.61
N ALA A 59 -3.39 20.49 -1.18
CA ALA A 59 -4.68 19.96 -0.76
C ALA A 59 -5.22 20.73 0.47
N ARG A 60 -4.39 20.97 1.50
CA ARG A 60 -4.80 21.76 2.69
C ARG A 60 -5.28 23.17 2.34
N LEU A 61 -4.67 23.81 1.35
CA LEU A 61 -5.01 25.18 0.95
C LEU A 61 -6.22 25.25 0.02
N ASN A 62 -6.33 24.32 -0.93
CA ASN A 62 -7.23 24.47 -2.07
C ASN A 62 -8.41 23.49 -2.08
N PHE A 63 -8.31 22.35 -1.39
CA PHE A 63 -9.38 21.35 -1.43
C PHE A 63 -10.60 21.83 -0.63
N GLN A 64 -11.77 21.83 -1.28
CA GLN A 64 -13.06 22.15 -0.67
C GLN A 64 -13.89 20.88 -0.60
N ALA A 65 -14.14 20.39 0.61
CA ALA A 65 -14.95 19.21 0.83
C ALA A 65 -16.43 19.51 0.60
N ASN A 66 -17.15 18.57 0.00
CA ASN A 66 -18.61 18.55 -0.03
C ASN A 66 -19.15 17.66 1.09
N ASP A 67 -20.37 17.92 1.53
CA ASP A 67 -21.00 17.14 2.62
C ASP A 67 -21.23 15.66 2.25
N SER A 68 -21.29 15.36 0.94
CA SER A 68 -21.41 13.99 0.42
C SER A 68 -20.08 13.24 0.29
N ASP A 69 -18.94 13.90 0.52
CA ASP A 69 -17.63 13.30 0.32
C ASP A 69 -17.33 12.25 1.40
N VAL A 70 -16.80 11.10 0.96
CA VAL A 70 -16.37 10.01 1.84
C VAL A 70 -14.86 9.84 1.71
N PHE A 71 -14.14 10.02 2.81
CA PHE A 71 -12.68 9.86 2.86
C PHE A 71 -12.33 8.49 3.44
N LEU A 72 -11.58 7.70 2.69
CA LEU A 72 -10.90 6.52 3.22
C LEU A 72 -9.51 6.94 3.70
N THR A 73 -9.28 6.85 5.01
CA THR A 73 -7.98 7.13 5.62
C THR A 73 -7.37 5.84 6.15
N SER A 74 -6.08 5.69 5.94
CA SER A 74 -5.30 4.54 6.40
C SER A 74 -3.83 4.89 6.38
N SER A 75 -3.07 4.39 7.34
CA SER A 75 -1.61 4.43 7.22
C SER A 75 -1.16 3.51 6.07
N MET A 76 -0.02 3.81 5.48
CA MET A 76 0.52 2.97 4.40
C MET A 76 0.64 1.52 4.86
N LYS A 77 0.31 0.58 3.97
CA LYS A 77 0.42 -0.88 4.15
C LYS A 77 -0.55 -1.51 5.17
N THR A 78 -1.53 -0.78 5.74
CA THR A 78 -2.55 -1.35 6.64
C THR A 78 -3.84 -1.83 5.93
N GLY A 79 -3.71 -2.46 4.76
CA GLY A 79 -4.87 -3.11 4.10
C GLY A 79 -5.71 -2.22 3.16
N THR A 80 -5.15 -1.14 2.62
CA THR A 80 -5.83 -0.24 1.65
C THR A 80 -6.47 -0.96 0.48
N THR A 81 -5.90 -2.08 0.03
CA THR A 81 -6.37 -2.82 -1.14
C THR A 81 -7.79 -3.35 -0.94
N TRP A 82 -8.11 -3.89 0.25
CA TRP A 82 -9.44 -4.43 0.52
C TRP A 82 -10.48 -3.32 0.69
N LEU A 83 -10.16 -2.25 1.41
CA LEU A 83 -11.09 -1.13 1.65
C LEU A 83 -11.38 -0.33 0.37
N LYS A 84 -10.40 -0.20 -0.53
CA LYS A 84 -10.59 0.41 -1.85
C LYS A 84 -11.53 -0.38 -2.76
N ALA A 85 -11.66 -1.70 -2.57
CA ALA A 85 -12.61 -2.53 -3.32
C ALA A 85 -14.02 -2.52 -2.69
N ILE A 86 -14.08 -2.54 -1.35
CA ILE A 86 -15.34 -2.64 -0.60
C ILE A 86 -16.14 -1.33 -0.67
N ILE A 87 -15.50 -0.17 -0.47
CA ILE A 87 -16.22 1.11 -0.37
C ILE A 87 -16.98 1.45 -1.67
N PRO A 88 -16.38 1.39 -2.88
CA PRO A 88 -17.11 1.59 -4.13
C PRO A 88 -18.27 0.61 -4.31
N THR A 89 -18.11 -0.65 -3.87
CA THR A 89 -19.17 -1.68 -3.96
C THR A 89 -20.38 -1.33 -3.09
N ILE A 90 -20.16 -0.78 -1.89
CA ILE A 90 -21.26 -0.31 -1.02
C ILE A 90 -21.93 0.94 -1.60
N MET A 91 -21.14 1.85 -2.18
CA MET A 91 -21.64 3.11 -2.70
C MET A 91 -22.41 2.95 -4.01
N ASN A 92 -22.11 1.94 -4.82
CA ASN A 92 -22.77 1.69 -6.11
C ASN A 92 -23.09 0.19 -6.33
N PRO A 93 -24.15 -0.35 -5.67
CA PRO A 93 -24.48 -1.77 -5.74
C PRO A 93 -25.06 -2.22 -7.09
N ILE A 94 -25.46 -1.31 -7.98
CA ILE A 94 -26.13 -1.61 -9.27
C ILE A 94 -25.14 -1.37 -10.40
N GLY A 95 -24.34 -2.39 -10.74
CA GLY A 95 -23.38 -2.30 -11.85
C GLY A 95 -22.28 -3.35 -11.76
N ARG A 96 -22.63 -4.63 -11.87
CA ARG A 96 -21.65 -5.68 -12.14
C ARG A 96 -21.60 -5.93 -13.64
N MET A 97 -20.42 -5.72 -14.23
CA MET A 97 -19.95 -6.53 -15.35
C MET A 97 -18.47 -6.83 -15.12
N ASP A 98 -18.16 -8.12 -15.27
CA ASP A 98 -16.87 -8.77 -15.03
C ASP A 98 -15.75 -8.22 -15.93
N ASP A 99 -14.52 -8.15 -15.42
CA ASP A 99 -13.30 -8.75 -16.02
C ASP A 99 -12.05 -8.32 -15.22
N ASP A 100 -11.55 -9.18 -14.34
CA ASP A 100 -10.30 -8.94 -13.59
C ASP A 100 -9.45 -10.22 -13.51
N ASN A 101 -9.42 -10.97 -14.62
CA ASN A 101 -8.98 -12.37 -14.60
C ASN A 101 -7.53 -12.61 -15.05
N ASN A 102 -6.61 -11.64 -14.94
CA ASN A 102 -5.25 -11.82 -15.46
C ASN A 102 -4.05 -11.34 -14.61
N ASP A 103 -4.24 -10.93 -13.36
CA ASP A 103 -3.10 -10.63 -12.47
C ASP A 103 -2.48 -11.92 -11.89
N PRO A 104 -1.18 -12.21 -12.11
CA PRO A 104 -0.49 -13.36 -11.54
C PRO A 104 -0.50 -13.41 -10.00
N LEU A 105 -0.55 -12.25 -9.33
CA LEU A 105 -0.58 -12.12 -7.86
C LEU A 105 -1.94 -12.50 -7.27
N LEU A 106 -3.00 -12.53 -8.08
CA LEU A 106 -4.31 -13.06 -7.69
C LEU A 106 -4.40 -14.57 -7.85
N LYS A 107 -3.50 -15.18 -8.64
CA LYS A 107 -3.51 -16.62 -8.97
C LYS A 107 -2.45 -17.44 -8.23
N ARG A 108 -1.35 -16.82 -7.77
CA ARG A 108 -0.22 -17.51 -7.12
C ARG A 108 0.35 -16.71 -5.96
N HIS A 109 0.83 -17.42 -4.94
CA HIS A 109 1.52 -16.78 -3.81
C HIS A 109 2.85 -16.15 -4.29
N PRO A 110 3.27 -14.96 -3.80
CA PRO A 110 4.52 -14.32 -4.23
C PRO A 110 5.78 -15.20 -4.13
N ASN A 111 5.85 -16.08 -3.12
CA ASN A 111 6.94 -17.04 -2.95
C ASN A 111 6.96 -18.17 -4.00
N GLU A 112 5.88 -18.37 -4.78
CA GLU A 112 5.85 -19.27 -5.94
C GLU A 112 6.36 -18.58 -7.21
N LEU A 113 6.27 -17.25 -7.27
CA LEU A 113 6.76 -16.46 -8.40
C LEU A 113 8.27 -16.18 -8.29
N MET A 114 8.82 -16.19 -7.08
CA MET A 114 10.25 -15.99 -6.82
C MET A 114 10.74 -16.91 -5.68
N PRO A 115 10.97 -18.19 -5.97
CA PRO A 115 11.38 -19.16 -4.95
C PRO A 115 12.80 -18.92 -4.46
N SER A 116 13.05 -19.28 -3.20
CA SER A 116 14.38 -19.29 -2.60
C SER A 116 15.19 -20.52 -3.01
N LEU A 117 16.46 -20.32 -3.40
CA LEU A 117 17.35 -21.40 -3.81
C LEU A 117 17.56 -22.41 -2.68
N GLU A 118 18.05 -21.96 -1.54
CA GLU A 118 18.49 -22.83 -0.44
C GLU A 118 17.37 -23.34 0.48
N VAL A 119 16.19 -22.72 0.48
CA VAL A 119 15.08 -23.12 1.36
C VAL A 119 13.97 -23.87 0.62
N GLN A 120 13.61 -23.45 -0.60
CA GLN A 120 12.49 -24.06 -1.33
C GLN A 120 12.93 -25.00 -2.45
N LEU A 121 13.98 -24.67 -3.20
CA LEU A 121 14.37 -25.47 -4.38
C LEU A 121 15.34 -26.60 -4.03
N PHE A 122 16.46 -26.27 -3.38
CA PHE A 122 17.58 -27.20 -3.16
C PHE A 122 17.57 -27.89 -1.79
N LYS A 123 16.69 -27.47 -0.86
CA LYS A 123 16.63 -28.03 0.50
C LYS A 123 16.21 -29.50 0.52
N GLU A 124 15.17 -29.83 -0.25
CA GLU A 124 14.57 -31.17 -0.29
C GLU A 124 15.07 -32.00 -1.48
N ASN A 125 15.40 -31.34 -2.59
CA ASN A 125 15.94 -31.97 -3.79
C ASN A 125 17.26 -31.29 -4.18
N PRO A 126 18.42 -31.96 -4.08
CA PRO A 126 19.71 -31.36 -4.44
C PRO A 126 19.87 -31.11 -5.95
N ASN A 127 18.98 -31.64 -6.79
CA ASN A 127 18.99 -31.42 -8.23
C ASN A 127 17.55 -31.22 -8.77
N PRO A 128 16.91 -30.07 -8.49
CA PRO A 128 15.56 -29.78 -8.96
C PRO A 128 15.58 -29.49 -10.46
N ASP A 129 14.59 -30.03 -11.18
CA ASP A 129 14.35 -29.60 -12.56
C ASP A 129 13.72 -28.20 -12.54
N LEU A 130 14.40 -27.23 -13.17
CA LEU A 130 13.96 -25.83 -13.24
C LEU A 130 13.50 -25.44 -14.66
N SER A 131 13.34 -26.42 -15.55
CA SER A 131 12.93 -26.20 -16.95
C SER A 131 11.49 -25.70 -17.09
N TYR A 132 10.63 -25.99 -16.10
CA TYR A 132 9.23 -25.53 -16.07
C TYR A 132 9.08 -24.02 -15.87
N MET A 133 10.13 -23.32 -15.41
CA MET A 133 10.08 -21.88 -15.14
C MET A 133 10.29 -21.07 -16.42
N SER A 134 9.37 -20.15 -16.72
CA SER A 134 9.50 -19.21 -17.83
C SER A 134 10.66 -18.22 -17.60
N SER A 135 11.36 -17.84 -18.67
CA SER A 135 12.43 -16.83 -18.61
C SER A 135 11.87 -15.41 -18.78
N PRO A 136 12.42 -14.40 -18.06
CA PRO A 136 13.52 -14.48 -17.10
C PRO A 136 13.09 -15.17 -15.79
N ARG A 137 13.92 -16.12 -15.32
CA ARG A 137 13.65 -16.83 -14.06
C ARG A 137 14.05 -15.96 -12.87
N LEU A 138 13.14 -15.81 -11.91
CA LEU A 138 13.36 -15.02 -10.70
C LEU A 138 13.66 -15.94 -9.52
N PHE A 139 14.71 -15.62 -8.77
CA PHE A 139 15.15 -16.40 -7.61
C PHE A 139 15.52 -15.49 -6.45
N ARG A 140 15.35 -15.99 -5.22
CA ARG A 140 15.84 -15.38 -3.99
C ARG A 140 16.95 -16.24 -3.39
N THR A 141 17.92 -15.63 -2.70
CA THR A 141 18.90 -16.36 -1.90
C THR A 141 19.43 -15.54 -0.73
N HIS A 142 19.70 -16.20 0.39
CA HIS A 142 20.40 -15.67 1.55
C HIS A 142 21.87 -16.10 1.59
N VAL A 143 22.32 -16.89 0.61
CA VAL A 143 23.70 -17.37 0.54
C VAL A 143 24.64 -16.18 0.34
N PRO A 144 25.68 -16.01 1.18
CA PRO A 144 26.67 -14.94 1.03
C PRO A 144 27.34 -15.00 -0.34
N TYR A 145 27.66 -13.84 -0.93
CA TYR A 145 28.24 -13.74 -2.27
C TYR A 145 29.42 -14.70 -2.53
N PRO A 146 30.39 -14.89 -1.61
CA PRO A 146 31.49 -15.83 -1.83
C PRO A 146 31.04 -17.28 -2.02
N MET A 147 29.90 -17.68 -1.44
CA MET A 147 29.35 -19.03 -1.48
C MET A 147 28.32 -19.23 -2.60
N LEU A 148 28.01 -18.19 -3.38
CA LEU A 148 27.12 -18.34 -4.54
C LEU A 148 27.73 -19.27 -5.60
N PRO A 149 26.92 -19.99 -6.39
CA PRO A 149 27.41 -20.79 -7.49
C PRO A 149 28.26 -19.97 -8.47
N GLU A 150 29.37 -20.55 -8.95
CA GLU A 150 30.24 -19.91 -9.94
C GLU A 150 29.48 -19.54 -11.23
N SER A 151 28.44 -20.29 -11.59
CA SER A 151 27.56 -19.96 -12.73
C SER A 151 26.81 -18.65 -12.52
N VAL A 152 26.42 -18.31 -11.28
CA VAL A 152 25.79 -17.02 -10.95
C VAL A 152 26.82 -15.91 -11.06
N LYS A 153 28.02 -16.09 -10.46
CA LYS A 153 29.09 -15.09 -10.46
C LYS A 153 29.62 -14.76 -11.87
N ASN A 154 29.74 -15.77 -12.73
CA ASN A 154 30.32 -15.63 -14.07
C ASN A 154 29.30 -15.36 -15.18
N SER A 155 28.01 -15.33 -14.87
CA SER A 155 26.96 -15.01 -15.86
C SER A 155 26.60 -13.52 -15.86
N ALA A 156 25.90 -13.07 -16.90
CA ALA A 156 25.35 -11.72 -16.98
C ALA A 156 24.08 -11.51 -16.11
N CYS A 157 23.73 -12.48 -15.26
CA CYS A 157 22.57 -12.37 -14.38
C CYS A 157 22.72 -11.21 -13.39
N LYS A 158 21.59 -10.59 -13.01
CA LYS A 158 21.59 -9.42 -12.12
C LYS A 158 21.40 -9.87 -10.68
N ILE A 159 22.33 -9.50 -9.80
CA ILE A 159 22.22 -9.71 -8.35
C ILE A 159 21.73 -8.40 -7.74
N GLY A 160 20.43 -8.33 -7.43
CA GLY A 160 19.88 -7.26 -6.62
C GLY A 160 20.21 -7.51 -5.16
N LYS A 161 20.94 -6.61 -4.49
CA LYS A 161 21.02 -6.61 -3.03
C LYS A 161 19.61 -6.32 -2.51
N ASP A 162 19.16 -7.05 -1.49
CA ASP A 162 17.98 -6.64 -0.72
C ASP A 162 18.21 -5.17 -0.38
N PRO A 163 17.36 -4.25 -0.87
CA PRO A 163 17.79 -2.86 -0.97
C PRO A 163 18.00 -2.20 0.41
N TRP A 164 17.62 -2.88 1.50
CA TRP A 164 17.50 -2.31 2.83
C TRP A 164 17.89 -3.31 3.93
N PRO A 165 18.81 -2.97 4.84
CA PRO A 165 18.92 -3.66 6.12
C PRO A 165 17.59 -3.44 6.87
N MET A 166 16.82 -4.50 7.06
CA MET A 166 15.52 -4.45 7.75
C MET A 166 15.60 -3.74 9.11
N ASN A 167 16.74 -3.87 9.79
CA ASN A 167 17.00 -3.23 11.08
C ASN A 167 16.99 -1.70 11.01
N GLU A 168 17.62 -1.09 10.00
CA GLU A 168 17.64 0.38 9.85
C GLU A 168 16.24 0.91 9.52
N ALA A 169 15.51 0.22 8.64
CA ALA A 169 14.13 0.57 8.32
C ALA A 169 13.21 0.44 9.54
N PHE A 170 13.40 -0.60 10.34
CA PHE A 170 12.66 -0.85 11.58
C PHE A 170 12.96 0.20 12.65
N GLU A 171 14.22 0.52 12.90
CA GLU A 171 14.62 1.56 13.86
C GLU A 171 14.06 2.92 13.45
N SER A 172 14.14 3.28 12.17
CA SER A 172 13.55 4.51 11.66
C SER A 172 12.03 4.53 11.83
N PHE A 173 11.36 3.41 11.59
CA PHE A 173 9.92 3.25 11.85
C PHE A 173 9.58 3.46 13.34
N CYS A 174 10.33 2.83 14.25
CA CYS A 174 10.14 2.97 15.69
C CYS A 174 10.37 4.41 16.19
N ARG A 175 11.30 5.15 15.58
CA ARG A 175 11.50 6.59 15.85
C ARG A 175 10.43 7.47 15.20
N GLY A 176 9.53 6.91 14.40
CA GLY A 176 8.49 7.64 13.68
C GLY A 176 9.00 8.36 12.42
N VAL A 177 10.27 8.18 12.04
CA VAL A 177 10.90 8.81 10.87
C VAL A 177 10.71 7.88 9.66
N HIS A 178 9.53 7.98 9.07
CA HIS A 178 9.16 7.28 7.84
C HIS A 178 8.06 8.10 7.15
N ALA A 179 7.81 7.88 5.86
CA ALA A 179 6.75 8.63 5.17
C ALA A 179 5.39 8.48 5.89
N PHE A 180 4.71 9.61 6.10
CA PHE A 180 3.50 9.83 6.90
C PHE A 180 3.58 9.42 8.38
N GLY A 181 4.78 9.20 8.91
CA GLY A 181 5.02 8.91 10.32
C GLY A 181 4.99 10.16 11.20
N PRO A 182 4.83 10.01 12.53
CA PRO A 182 4.83 8.74 13.26
C PRO A 182 3.52 7.95 13.13
N PHE A 183 3.63 6.63 12.90
CA PHE A 183 2.47 5.74 12.73
C PHE A 183 1.49 5.78 13.91
N HIS A 184 2.00 5.74 15.14
CA HIS A 184 1.17 5.70 16.33
C HIS A 184 0.32 6.96 16.49
N ASP A 185 0.90 8.15 16.29
CA ASP A 185 0.18 9.42 16.37
C ASP A 185 -0.88 9.54 15.26
N HIS A 186 -0.54 9.08 14.05
CA HIS A 186 -1.51 9.01 12.96
C HIS A 186 -2.72 8.15 13.36
N VAL A 187 -2.52 6.93 13.84
CA VAL A 187 -3.64 6.04 14.23
C VAL A 187 -4.40 6.58 15.45
N LEU A 188 -3.69 7.05 16.48
CA LEU A 188 -4.30 7.52 17.72
C LEU A 188 -5.15 8.77 17.52
N SER A 189 -4.76 9.67 16.61
CA SER A 189 -5.56 10.87 16.30
C SER A 189 -6.95 10.50 15.75
N TYR A 190 -7.00 9.65 14.72
CA TYR A 190 -8.27 9.16 14.16
C TYR A 190 -9.08 8.34 15.16
N TRP A 191 -8.42 7.50 15.97
CA TRP A 191 -9.11 6.72 16.98
C TRP A 191 -9.80 7.63 18.02
N LYS A 192 -9.07 8.60 18.58
CA LYS A 192 -9.61 9.55 19.56
C LYS A 192 -10.76 10.37 18.97
N GLU A 193 -10.63 10.84 17.74
CA GLU A 193 -11.70 11.60 17.08
C GLU A 193 -12.91 10.72 16.72
N SER A 194 -12.72 9.44 16.38
CA SER A 194 -13.84 8.51 16.14
C SER A 194 -14.70 8.26 17.38
N ILE A 195 -14.11 8.33 18.57
CA ILE A 195 -14.86 8.24 19.83
C ILE A 195 -15.68 9.51 20.07
N LYS A 196 -15.12 10.68 19.74
CA LYS A 196 -15.81 11.98 19.92
C LYS A 196 -16.90 12.23 18.88
N ARG A 197 -16.69 11.76 17.66
CA ARG A 197 -17.55 12.02 16.49
C ARG A 197 -17.85 10.73 15.72
N PRO A 198 -18.53 9.75 16.34
CA PRO A 198 -18.80 8.45 15.74
C PRO A 198 -19.70 8.52 14.49
N GLU A 199 -20.47 9.60 14.35
CA GLU A 199 -21.26 9.90 13.15
C GLU A 199 -20.42 10.42 11.97
N LYS A 200 -19.22 10.94 12.23
CA LYS A 200 -18.31 11.50 11.21
C LYS A 200 -17.16 10.55 10.86
N ILE A 201 -16.68 9.76 11.82
CA ILE A 201 -15.51 8.89 11.63
C ILE A 201 -15.84 7.46 12.05
N PHE A 202 -15.83 6.54 11.08
CA PHE A 202 -15.91 5.11 11.33
C PHE A 202 -14.51 4.51 11.47
N PHE A 203 -14.13 4.12 12.68
CA PHE A 203 -12.84 3.48 12.93
C PHE A 203 -12.93 1.96 12.83
N LEU A 204 -12.20 1.37 11.88
CA LEU A 204 -12.18 -0.05 11.62
C LEU A 204 -10.79 -0.63 11.88
N ARG A 205 -10.73 -1.72 12.65
CA ARG A 205 -9.50 -2.51 12.83
C ARG A 205 -9.47 -3.68 11.87
N TYR A 206 -8.29 -3.97 11.34
CA TYR A 206 -8.09 -5.08 10.41
C TYR A 206 -8.45 -6.42 11.04
N GLU A 207 -8.13 -6.61 12.32
CA GLU A 207 -8.39 -7.84 13.07
C GLU A 207 -9.89 -8.09 13.23
N ASP A 208 -10.69 -7.03 13.47
CA ASP A 208 -12.14 -7.14 13.57
C ASP A 208 -12.76 -7.49 12.21
N MET A 209 -12.27 -6.87 11.13
CA MET A 209 -12.69 -7.19 9.76
C MET A 209 -12.34 -8.63 9.39
N LYS A 210 -11.15 -9.12 9.78
CA LYS A 210 -10.73 -10.49 9.53
C LYS A 210 -11.55 -11.50 10.35
N LYS A 211 -11.91 -11.14 11.59
CA LYS A 211 -12.65 -12.01 12.51
C LYS A 211 -14.12 -12.17 12.10
N ASP A 212 -14.79 -11.08 11.74
CA ASP A 212 -16.19 -11.10 11.32
C ASP A 212 -16.45 -10.06 10.21
N PRO A 213 -16.13 -10.38 8.95
CA PRO A 213 -16.26 -9.44 7.85
C PRO A 213 -17.71 -9.03 7.62
N LYS A 214 -18.68 -9.95 7.77
CA LYS A 214 -20.10 -9.65 7.54
C LYS A 214 -20.62 -8.62 8.54
N ALA A 215 -20.31 -8.77 9.83
CA ALA A 215 -20.71 -7.79 10.83
C ALA A 215 -20.04 -6.42 10.60
N GLN A 216 -18.75 -6.38 10.27
CA GLN A 216 -18.06 -5.12 10.00
C GLN A 216 -18.59 -4.42 8.74
N LEU A 217 -18.90 -5.17 7.68
CA LEU A 217 -19.51 -4.63 6.47
C LEU A 217 -20.90 -4.05 6.74
N ARG A 218 -21.74 -4.73 7.53
CA ARG A 218 -23.04 -4.20 7.96
C ARG A 218 -22.89 -2.88 8.72
N ARG A 219 -21.95 -2.82 9.67
CA ARG A 219 -21.67 -1.58 10.43
C ARG A 219 -21.21 -0.45 9.53
N LEU A 220 -20.30 -0.72 8.59
CA LEU A 220 -19.81 0.27 7.62
C LEU A 220 -20.94 0.74 6.70
N ALA A 221 -21.76 -0.17 6.21
CA ALA A 221 -22.91 0.13 5.36
C ALA A 221 -23.93 1.03 6.08
N CYS A 222 -24.24 0.73 7.35
CA CYS A 222 -25.05 1.61 8.20
C CYS A 222 -24.43 2.99 8.37
N PHE A 223 -23.13 3.07 8.65
CA PHE A 223 -22.41 4.35 8.80
C PHE A 223 -22.46 5.19 7.53
N LEU A 224 -22.36 4.56 6.35
CA LEU A 224 -22.47 5.23 5.04
C LEU A 224 -23.93 5.53 4.64
N GLY A 225 -24.91 5.28 5.50
CA GLY A 225 -26.33 5.53 5.22
C GLY A 225 -26.95 4.56 4.20
N ARG A 226 -26.32 3.41 3.95
CA ARG A 226 -26.77 2.38 3.00
C ARG A 226 -26.83 1.00 3.67
N PRO A 227 -27.66 0.80 4.73
CA PRO A 227 -27.75 -0.48 5.40
C PRO A 227 -28.20 -1.58 4.43
N PHE A 228 -27.61 -2.78 4.54
CA PHE A 228 -28.09 -3.93 3.80
C PHE A 228 -29.49 -4.34 4.27
N GLU A 229 -30.33 -4.78 3.34
CA GLU A 229 -31.60 -5.42 3.67
C GLU A 229 -31.34 -6.72 4.46
N LYS A 230 -32.31 -7.16 5.26
CA LYS A 230 -32.18 -8.42 6.01
C LYS A 230 -31.99 -9.56 5.00
N GLU A 231 -30.93 -10.36 5.16
CA GLU A 231 -30.80 -11.64 4.44
C GLU A 231 -32.07 -12.45 4.77
N GLU A 232 -32.88 -12.79 3.75
CA GLU A 232 -33.92 -13.82 3.92
C GLU A 232 -33.23 -15.12 4.32
N GLU A 233 -33.69 -15.76 5.40
CA GLU A 233 -33.14 -17.04 5.80
C GLU A 233 -33.35 -18.07 4.69
N PRO A 234 -32.29 -18.77 4.24
CA PRO A 234 -32.44 -19.84 3.27
C PRO A 234 -33.14 -21.02 3.95
N GLY A 235 -34.48 -21.08 3.89
CA GLY A 235 -35.23 -22.17 4.51
C GLY A 235 -36.74 -22.00 4.70
N LYS A 236 -37.44 -21.12 3.99
CA LYS A 236 -38.90 -21.11 3.96
C LYS A 236 -39.44 -21.00 2.53
N ALA A 237 -39.42 -22.13 1.82
CA ALA A 237 -40.36 -22.44 0.74
C ALA A 237 -40.58 -23.96 0.73
#